data_AF-A0A933RNL6-F1
#
_entry.id   AF-A0A933RNL6-F1
#
_cell.length_a   1.000
_cell.length_b   1.000
_cell.length_c   1.000
_cell.angle_alpha   90.00
_cell.angle_beta   90.00
_cell.angle_gamma   90.00
#
_symmetry.space_group_name_H-M   'P 1'
#
loop_
_entity.id
_entity.type
_entity.pdbx_description
1 polymer ?
#
loop_
_entity_poly.entity_id
_entity_poly.type
_entity_poly.pdbx_seq_one_letter_code
_entity_poly.pdbx_strand_id
1 'polypeptide(L)'
;MGQSIVALEKKGITIPIGIKRNLDALVEIRDNAVHYLNAGPLLSKQVLEIGTASVQNYIKLSKDWFQQDLSRYHLHLMPIGFVLPPRNIEAIVVSTDEHNLVKYLTEIIKATDIAAGDPFQVALTVQLQLKRSSSDAAIKVAVTDDPDATKVFLTEEDIRKTYPWDYTELTKRLRKRYINFKLTDTYHGIRKALVSNPAFCRSRFLDPGNPKSPKKDFYNPNIINEFDKHYTKKDTSIAI
;
A
#
# COMPACT_ATOMS: atom_id res chain seq x y z
N MET A 1 31.10 5.09 -15.37
CA MET A 1 31.36 4.30 -14.15
C MET A 1 32.00 2.94 -14.42
N GLY A 2 31.81 2.32 -15.61
CA GLY A 2 32.41 1.02 -15.92
C GLY A 2 33.94 0.94 -15.78
N GLN A 3 34.68 2.00 -16.11
CA GLN A 3 36.15 2.02 -15.95
C GLN A 3 36.60 1.89 -14.48
N SER A 4 35.85 2.46 -13.53
CA SER A 4 36.15 2.36 -12.10
C SER A 4 35.90 0.95 -11.56
N ILE A 5 34.84 0.28 -12.03
CA ILE A 5 34.52 -1.12 -11.69
C ILE A 5 35.63 -2.04 -12.21
N VAL A 6 36.04 -1.88 -13.47
CA VAL A 6 37.15 -2.65 -14.07
C VAL A 6 38.46 -2.40 -13.33
N ALA A 7 38.72 -1.17 -12.87
CA ALA A 7 39.91 -0.86 -12.08
C ALA A 7 39.88 -1.52 -10.68
N LEU A 8 38.70 -1.67 -10.07
CA LEU A 8 38.52 -2.36 -8.79
C LEU A 8 38.65 -3.88 -8.94
N GLU A 9 38.06 -4.46 -10.00
CA GLU A 9 38.20 -5.88 -10.33
C GLU A 9 39.68 -6.24 -10.60
N LYS A 10 40.42 -5.36 -11.29
CA LYS A 10 41.88 -5.50 -11.50
C LYS A 10 42.70 -5.47 -10.20
N LYS A 11 42.19 -4.82 -9.15
CA LYS A 11 42.80 -4.80 -7.82
C LYS A 11 42.38 -5.99 -6.94
N GLY A 12 41.60 -6.94 -7.48
CA GLY A 12 41.14 -8.13 -6.77
C GLY A 12 39.94 -7.89 -5.84
N ILE A 13 39.25 -6.75 -5.95
CA ILE A 13 38.06 -6.45 -5.16
C ILE A 13 36.83 -6.92 -5.94
N THR A 14 36.18 -7.99 -5.47
CA THR A 14 34.94 -8.51 -6.04
C THR A 14 33.76 -7.64 -5.61
N ILE A 15 33.09 -6.99 -6.57
CA ILE A 15 31.89 -6.20 -6.32
C ILE A 15 30.66 -7.10 -6.45
N PRO A 16 29.73 -7.09 -5.49
CA PRO A 16 28.48 -7.85 -5.58
C PRO A 16 27.68 -7.50 -6.85
N ILE A 17 27.08 -8.52 -7.46
CA ILE A 17 26.38 -8.40 -8.73
C ILE A 17 25.19 -7.42 -8.64
N GLY A 18 24.53 -7.37 -7.49
CA GLY A 18 23.44 -6.43 -7.23
C GLY A 18 23.88 -4.97 -7.30
N ILE A 19 25.07 -4.65 -6.78
CA ILE A 19 25.63 -3.29 -6.84
C ILE A 19 26.00 -2.91 -8.27
N LYS A 20 26.64 -3.84 -9.01
CA LYS A 20 27.01 -3.60 -10.41
C LYS A 20 25.78 -3.26 -11.25
N ARG A 21 24.73 -4.09 -11.15
CA ARG A 21 23.45 -3.87 -11.84
C ARG A 21 22.73 -2.60 -11.41
N ASN A 22 22.78 -2.25 -10.12
CA ASN A 22 22.19 -1.02 -9.62
C ASN A 22 22.91 0.23 -10.18
N LEU A 23 24.24 0.20 -10.28
CA LEU A 23 25.02 1.28 -10.89
C LEU A 23 24.79 1.37 -12.40
N ASP A 24 24.72 0.24 -13.11
CA ASP A 24 24.41 0.21 -14.54
C ASP A 24 23.01 0.79 -14.80
N ALA A 25 22.01 0.43 -13.99
CA ALA A 25 20.66 1.00 -14.08
C ALA A 25 20.64 2.53 -13.85
N LEU A 26 21.41 3.05 -12.90
CA LEU A 26 21.54 4.50 -12.69
C LEU A 26 22.20 5.22 -13.86
N VAL A 27 23.17 4.59 -14.51
CA VAL A 27 23.84 5.15 -15.70
C VAL A 27 22.85 5.24 -16.85
N GLU A 28 22.08 4.19 -17.11
CA GLU A 28 21.06 4.18 -18.16
C GLU A 28 19.96 5.23 -17.91
N ILE A 29 19.51 5.37 -16.65
CA ILE A 29 18.55 6.41 -16.28
C ILE A 29 19.14 7.80 -16.55
N ARG A 30 20.39 8.04 -16.18
CA ARG A 30 21.07 9.33 -16.38
C ARG A 30 21.26 9.64 -17.86
N ASP A 31 21.67 8.67 -18.66
CA ASP A 31 22.00 8.88 -20.07
C ASP A 31 20.74 9.18 -20.89
N ASN A 32 19.58 8.64 -20.47
CA ASN A 32 18.28 8.95 -21.07
C ASN A 32 17.56 10.16 -20.42
N ALA A 33 18.20 10.86 -19.46
CA ALA A 33 17.52 11.87 -18.64
C ALA A 33 17.03 13.12 -19.39
N VAL A 34 17.64 13.42 -20.53
CA VAL A 34 17.24 14.55 -21.39
C VAL A 34 15.84 14.33 -22.00
N HIS A 35 15.40 13.08 -22.12
CA HIS A 35 14.07 12.74 -22.64
C HIS A 35 12.95 12.78 -21.58
N TYR A 36 13.27 13.10 -20.31
CA TYR A 36 12.33 13.01 -19.19
C TYR A 36 11.55 14.29 -18.88
N LEU A 37 11.54 15.28 -19.77
CA LEU A 37 10.79 16.53 -19.57
C LEU A 37 9.30 16.29 -19.26
N ASN A 38 8.75 15.16 -19.73
CA ASN A 38 7.43 14.63 -19.35
C ASN A 38 7.50 13.14 -19.03
N ALA A 39 8.35 12.73 -18.09
CA ALA A 39 8.44 11.32 -17.70
C ALA A 39 7.09 10.77 -17.24
N GLY A 40 6.69 9.62 -17.79
CA GLY A 40 5.47 8.95 -17.36
C GLY A 40 5.51 8.57 -15.88
N PRO A 41 4.33 8.43 -15.22
CA PRO A 41 4.24 8.01 -13.82
C PRO A 41 4.94 6.68 -13.51
N LEU A 42 5.01 5.78 -14.50
CA LEU A 42 5.65 4.47 -14.37
C LEU A 42 7.17 4.58 -14.28
N LEU A 43 7.80 5.30 -15.21
CA LEU A 43 9.25 5.53 -15.22
C LEU A 43 9.67 6.27 -13.95
N SER A 44 8.93 7.31 -13.62
CA SER A 44 9.04 8.08 -12.38
C SER A 44 9.11 7.20 -11.13
N LYS A 45 8.18 6.24 -11.00
CA LYS A 45 8.19 5.26 -9.91
C LYS A 45 9.46 4.42 -9.94
N GLN A 46 9.81 3.83 -11.08
CA GLN A 46 10.99 2.97 -11.20
C GLN A 46 12.30 3.69 -10.85
N VAL A 47 12.45 4.95 -11.27
CA VAL A 47 13.60 5.80 -10.91
C VAL A 47 13.71 5.96 -9.40
N LEU A 48 12.58 6.19 -8.70
CA LEU A 48 12.58 6.29 -7.24
C LEU A 48 12.96 4.96 -6.57
N GLU A 49 12.43 3.84 -7.06
CA GLU A 49 12.71 2.51 -6.52
C GLU A 49 14.19 2.14 -6.65
N ILE A 50 14.79 2.41 -7.81
CA ILE A 50 16.22 2.20 -8.08
C ILE A 50 17.07 3.16 -7.26
N GLY A 51 16.73 4.45 -7.25
CA GLY A 51 17.46 5.46 -6.49
C GLY A 51 17.47 5.19 -4.98
N THR A 52 16.34 4.72 -4.44
CA THR A 52 16.24 4.38 -3.01
C THR A 52 17.11 3.17 -2.69
N ALA A 53 17.14 2.16 -3.57
CA ALA A 53 18.01 1.00 -3.43
C ALA A 53 19.48 1.39 -3.48
N SER A 54 19.85 2.31 -4.37
CA SER A 54 21.22 2.84 -4.47
C SER A 54 21.68 3.53 -3.19
N VAL A 55 20.81 4.36 -2.58
CA VAL A 55 21.12 5.02 -1.30
C VAL A 55 21.29 4.00 -0.18
N GLN A 56 20.42 2.99 -0.08
CA GLN A 56 20.55 1.94 0.92
C GLN A 56 21.84 1.11 0.74
N ASN A 57 22.16 0.74 -0.51
CA ASN A 57 23.41 0.05 -0.83
C ASN A 57 24.62 0.90 -0.45
N TYR A 58 24.59 2.21 -0.72
CA TYR A 58 25.66 3.13 -0.36
C TYR A 58 25.87 3.24 1.15
N ILE A 59 24.80 3.38 1.94
CA ILE A 59 24.89 3.41 3.42
C ILE A 59 25.52 2.11 3.94
N LYS A 60 25.11 0.97 3.40
CA LYS A 60 25.64 -0.34 3.77
C LYS A 60 27.13 -0.48 3.43
N LEU A 61 27.53 -0.13 2.21
CA LEU A 61 28.93 -0.14 1.80
C LEU A 61 29.78 0.86 2.59
N SER A 62 29.25 2.03 2.91
CA SER A 62 29.94 3.04 3.73
C SER A 62 30.25 2.49 5.12
N LYS A 63 29.30 1.75 5.71
CA LYS A 63 29.48 1.05 6.98
C LYS A 63 30.50 -0.09 6.87
N ASP A 64 30.40 -0.92 5.84
CA ASP A 64 31.25 -2.12 5.71
C ASP A 64 32.70 -1.77 5.35
N TRP A 65 32.92 -0.80 4.46
CA TRP A 65 34.26 -0.45 3.96
C TRP A 65 34.95 0.64 4.78
N PHE A 66 34.19 1.60 5.32
CA PHE A 66 34.75 2.77 5.99
C PHE A 66 34.37 2.87 7.47
N GLN A 67 33.56 1.93 7.99
CA GLN A 67 33.04 1.97 9.36
C GLN A 67 32.32 3.27 9.70
N GLN A 68 31.76 3.94 8.70
CA GLN A 68 31.01 5.18 8.87
C GLN A 68 29.52 4.89 8.96
N ASP A 69 28.89 5.36 10.05
CA ASP A 69 27.44 5.28 10.20
C ASP A 69 26.78 6.56 9.65
N LEU A 70 26.17 6.43 8.47
CA LEU A 70 25.44 7.50 7.82
C LEU A 70 23.96 7.59 8.26
N SER A 71 23.52 6.72 9.17
CA SER A 71 22.12 6.70 9.66
C SER A 71 21.69 8.05 10.26
N ARG A 72 22.64 8.82 10.82
CA ARG A 72 22.38 10.13 11.41
C ARG A 72 21.82 11.16 10.41
N TYR A 73 22.13 11.00 9.12
CA TYR A 73 21.73 11.95 8.08
C TYR A 73 20.35 11.67 7.48
N HIS A 74 19.68 10.57 7.89
CA HIS A 74 18.33 10.20 7.41
C HIS A 74 18.20 10.30 5.89
N LEU A 75 19.16 9.71 5.17
CA LEU A 75 19.23 9.77 3.72
C LEU A 75 18.09 8.93 3.13
N HIS A 76 16.99 9.60 2.80
CA HIS A 76 15.82 9.00 2.17
C HIS A 76 15.39 9.88 0.99
N LEU A 77 15.08 9.24 -0.14
CA LEU A 77 14.52 9.95 -1.29
C LEU A 77 13.03 10.17 -1.08
N MET A 78 12.61 11.43 -1.09
CA MET A 78 11.21 11.79 -0.89
C MET A 78 10.41 11.70 -2.21
N PRO A 79 9.19 11.15 -2.20
CA PRO A 79 8.36 10.97 -3.40
C PRO A 79 7.60 12.25 -3.81
N ILE A 80 8.20 13.43 -3.66
CA ILE A 80 7.49 14.73 -3.76
C ILE A 80 7.09 15.09 -5.21
N GLY A 81 7.76 14.54 -6.23
CA GLY A 81 7.46 14.80 -7.64
C GLY A 81 6.34 13.95 -8.25
N PHE A 82 5.82 12.95 -7.53
CA PHE A 82 4.97 11.89 -8.12
C PHE A 82 3.47 12.04 -7.82
N VAL A 83 3.10 13.02 -6.98
CA VAL A 83 1.72 13.31 -6.60
C VAL A 83 1.22 14.51 -7.39
N LEU A 84 1.27 14.45 -8.72
CA LEU A 84 0.37 15.27 -9.51
C LEU A 84 -0.99 14.56 -9.48
N PRO A 85 -2.05 15.15 -8.88
CA PRO A 85 -3.38 14.59 -9.04
C PRO A 85 -3.65 14.47 -10.55
N PRO A 86 -4.34 13.42 -11.02
CA PRO A 86 -4.62 13.24 -12.43
C PRO A 86 -5.47 14.42 -12.90
N ARG A 87 -4.84 15.47 -13.44
CA ARG A 87 -5.50 16.37 -14.37
C ARG A 87 -5.65 15.55 -15.63
N ASN A 88 -6.90 15.19 -15.95
CA ASN A 88 -7.35 14.52 -17.18
C ASN A 88 -6.20 13.96 -18.01
N ILE A 89 -5.89 12.69 -17.80
CA ILE A 89 -4.80 11.99 -18.48
C ILE A 89 -5.19 11.89 -19.96
N GLU A 90 -4.89 12.93 -20.74
CA GLU A 90 -4.62 12.75 -22.16
C GLU A 90 -3.54 11.68 -22.24
N ALA A 91 -3.80 10.65 -23.05
CA ALA A 91 -2.96 9.47 -23.19
C ALA A 91 -1.48 9.90 -23.23
N ILE A 92 -0.74 9.58 -22.17
CA ILE A 92 0.69 9.88 -22.10
C ILE A 92 1.30 9.12 -23.27
N VAL A 93 1.74 9.86 -24.30
CA VAL A 93 2.47 9.31 -25.42
C VAL A 93 3.83 8.90 -24.87
N VAL A 94 3.91 7.64 -24.41
CA VAL A 94 5.16 7.03 -23.97
C VAL A 94 6.08 7.02 -25.19
N SER A 95 7.21 7.72 -25.09
CA SER A 95 8.20 7.70 -26.17
C SER A 95 8.75 6.28 -26.33
N THR A 96 9.19 5.93 -27.55
CA THR A 96 9.79 4.61 -27.81
C THR A 96 11.00 4.36 -26.89
N ASP A 97 11.74 5.41 -26.55
CA ASP A 97 12.89 5.36 -25.65
C ASP A 97 12.49 5.06 -24.20
N GLU A 98 11.42 5.69 -23.69
CA GLU A 98 10.88 5.40 -22.36
C GLU A 98 10.42 3.94 -22.27
N HIS A 99 9.74 3.42 -23.30
CA HIS A 99 9.29 2.04 -23.32
C HIS A 99 10.46 1.04 -23.26
N ASN A 100 11.51 1.29 -24.05
CA ASN A 100 12.70 0.44 -24.09
C ASN A 100 13.43 0.44 -22.75
N LEU A 101 13.55 1.61 -22.10
CA LEU A 101 14.17 1.74 -20.79
C LEU A 101 13.35 1.02 -19.71
N VAL A 102 12.05 1.24 -19.65
CA VAL A 102 11.16 0.57 -18.68
C VAL A 102 11.26 -0.96 -18.82
N LYS A 103 11.30 -1.46 -20.06
CA LYS A 103 11.47 -2.88 -20.34
C LYS A 103 12.81 -3.40 -19.82
N TYR A 104 13.90 -2.71 -20.15
CA TYR A 104 15.25 -3.05 -19.69
C TYR A 104 15.37 -3.08 -18.16
N LEU A 105 14.87 -2.04 -17.48
CA LEU A 105 14.87 -1.97 -16.02
C LEU A 105 14.07 -3.12 -15.40
N THR A 106 12.92 -3.45 -15.98
CA THR A 106 12.08 -4.57 -15.51
C THR A 106 12.79 -5.92 -15.66
N GLU A 107 13.52 -6.12 -16.76
CA GLU A 107 14.31 -7.33 -17.00
C GLU A 107 15.46 -7.48 -16.00
N ILE A 108 16.18 -6.39 -15.67
CA ILE A 108 17.23 -6.40 -14.65
C ILE A 108 16.68 -6.76 -13.27
N ILE A 109 15.55 -6.15 -12.88
CA ILE A 109 14.92 -6.42 -11.58
C ILE A 109 14.58 -7.91 -11.47
N LYS A 110 13.89 -8.47 -12.49
CA LYS A 110 13.55 -9.90 -12.55
C LYS A 110 14.78 -10.81 -12.53
N ALA A 111 15.84 -10.45 -13.24
CA ALA A 111 17.06 -11.24 -13.30
C ALA A 111 17.84 -11.27 -11.97
N THR A 112 17.50 -10.39 -11.02
CA THR A 112 18.21 -10.27 -9.73
C THR A 112 17.46 -10.98 -8.59
N ASP A 113 16.13 -11.07 -8.65
CA ASP A 113 15.34 -11.89 -7.72
C ASP A 113 15.69 -13.40 -7.78
N ILE A 114 16.23 -13.86 -8.91
CA ILE A 114 16.65 -15.26 -9.12
C ILE A 114 17.98 -15.58 -8.42
N ALA A 115 18.80 -14.57 -8.13
CA ALA A 115 20.08 -14.72 -7.43
C ALA A 115 19.86 -14.62 -5.91
N ALA A 116 19.18 -15.62 -5.35
CA ALA A 116 18.93 -15.73 -3.91
C ALA A 116 20.26 -15.86 -3.13
N GLY A 117 20.78 -14.75 -2.60
CA GLY A 117 21.97 -14.75 -1.76
C GLY A 117 22.74 -13.42 -1.64
N ASP A 118 22.48 -12.43 -2.50
CA ASP A 118 23.18 -11.14 -2.43
C ASP A 118 22.52 -10.21 -1.38
N PRO A 119 23.27 -9.70 -0.39
CA PRO A 119 22.74 -8.76 0.62
C PRO A 119 22.42 -7.35 0.08
N PHE A 120 22.63 -7.09 -1.22
CA PHE A 120 22.38 -5.82 -1.91
C PHE A 120 21.19 -5.92 -2.88
N GLN A 121 20.41 -4.85 -2.98
CA GLN A 121 19.17 -4.83 -3.74
C GLN A 121 19.29 -3.91 -4.95
N VAL A 122 18.72 -4.29 -6.10
CA VAL A 122 18.77 -3.47 -7.32
C VAL A 122 17.67 -2.41 -7.35
N ALA A 123 16.48 -2.75 -6.86
CA ALA A 123 15.34 -1.84 -6.73
C ALA A 123 14.54 -2.17 -5.46
N LEU A 124 13.95 -1.16 -4.85
CA LEU A 124 13.08 -1.27 -3.67
C LEU A 124 11.65 -0.87 -4.03
N THR A 125 10.67 -1.73 -3.80
CA THR A 125 9.28 -1.37 -4.09
C THR A 125 8.77 -0.26 -3.16
N VAL A 126 8.31 0.86 -3.73
CA VAL A 126 7.71 1.97 -2.97
C VAL A 126 6.20 1.98 -3.17
N GLN A 127 5.45 1.82 -2.07
CA GLN A 127 3.99 1.93 -2.06
C GLN A 127 3.55 3.15 -1.24
N LEU A 128 2.98 4.17 -1.90
CA LEU A 128 2.44 5.36 -1.26
C LEU A 128 0.92 5.25 -1.12
N GLN A 129 0.41 5.22 0.11
CA GLN A 129 -1.02 5.29 0.39
C GLN A 129 -1.38 6.66 0.97
N LEU A 130 -1.95 7.54 0.14
CA LEU A 130 -2.51 8.81 0.59
C LEU A 130 -3.89 8.57 1.17
N LYS A 131 -4.02 8.65 2.50
CA LYS A 131 -5.31 8.59 3.19
C LYS A 131 -5.76 10.01 3.47
N ARG A 132 -7.02 10.32 3.14
CA ARG A 132 -7.65 11.59 3.51
C ARG A 132 -7.61 11.72 5.03
N SER A 133 -6.96 12.77 5.54
CA SER A 133 -7.04 13.12 6.95
C SER A 133 -8.50 13.45 7.28
N SER A 134 -9.05 12.80 8.30
CA SER A 134 -10.43 13.04 8.75
C SER A 134 -10.51 14.37 9.50
N SER A 135 -10.50 15.48 8.75
CA SER A 135 -11.09 16.74 9.21
C SER A 135 -12.44 16.92 8.52
N ASP A 136 -13.49 16.56 9.27
CA ASP A 136 -14.84 17.15 9.30
C ASP A 136 -15.50 17.65 8.00
N ALA A 137 -15.33 16.92 6.90
CA ALA A 137 -16.18 17.07 5.73
C ALA A 137 -16.72 15.70 5.35
N ALA A 138 -17.86 15.37 5.96
CA ALA A 138 -18.81 14.34 5.61
C ALA A 138 -18.47 13.61 4.30
N ILE A 139 -17.94 12.39 4.44
CA ILE A 139 -17.98 11.43 3.33
C ILE A 139 -19.47 11.10 3.15
N LYS A 140 -20.16 11.88 2.31
CA LYS A 140 -21.35 11.39 1.62
C LYS A 140 -20.83 10.29 0.69
N VAL A 141 -20.67 9.08 1.23
CA VAL A 141 -20.59 7.86 0.43
C VAL A 141 -21.98 7.72 -0.17
N ALA A 142 -22.25 8.48 -1.23
CA ALA A 142 -23.28 8.09 -2.16
C ALA A 142 -22.74 6.81 -2.80
N VAL A 143 -23.35 5.68 -2.47
CA VAL A 143 -23.35 4.52 -3.36
C VAL A 143 -24.17 4.99 -4.56
N THR A 144 -23.50 5.67 -5.49
CA THR A 144 -24.08 6.19 -6.72
C THR A 144 -23.59 5.26 -7.84
N ASP A 145 -24.53 4.75 -8.63
CA ASP A 145 -24.30 3.95 -9.84
C ASP A 145 -23.79 4.85 -10.99
N ASP A 146 -22.82 5.72 -10.74
CA ASP A 146 -22.23 6.53 -11.80
C ASP A 146 -21.22 5.68 -12.59
N PRO A 147 -21.35 5.58 -13.92
CA PRO A 147 -20.38 4.91 -14.76
C PRO A 147 -19.00 5.59 -14.77
N ASP A 148 -18.92 6.84 -14.29
CA ASP A 148 -17.69 7.65 -14.19
C ASP A 148 -17.05 7.63 -12.79
N ALA A 149 -17.61 6.83 -11.86
CA ALA A 149 -17.07 6.71 -10.52
C ALA A 149 -15.72 5.98 -10.53
N THR A 150 -14.70 6.60 -9.92
CA THR A 150 -13.38 5.99 -9.74
C THR A 150 -13.51 4.66 -9.01
N LYS A 151 -13.26 3.54 -9.70
CA LYS A 151 -13.30 2.19 -9.13
C LYS A 151 -12.19 2.03 -8.09
N VAL A 152 -12.53 2.21 -6.82
CA VAL A 152 -11.63 1.90 -5.71
C VAL A 152 -11.59 0.37 -5.56
N PHE A 153 -10.48 -0.25 -5.95
CA PHE A 153 -10.22 -1.65 -5.64
C PHE A 153 -9.97 -1.77 -4.13
N LEU A 154 -11.01 -2.12 -3.35
CA LEU A 154 -10.82 -2.49 -1.95
C LEU A 154 -10.07 -3.83 -1.91
N THR A 155 -8.80 -3.79 -1.51
CA THR A 155 -8.02 -4.99 -1.19
C THR A 155 -8.62 -5.70 0.04
N GLU A 156 -8.39 -7.01 0.19
CA GLU A 156 -8.93 -7.80 1.32
C GLU A 156 -8.49 -7.26 2.70
N GLU A 157 -7.29 -6.67 2.75
CA GLU A 157 -6.77 -6.03 3.95
C GLU A 157 -7.52 -4.75 4.32
N ASP A 158 -7.92 -3.95 3.33
CA ASP A 158 -8.70 -2.73 3.56
C ASP A 158 -10.14 -3.04 3.97
N ILE A 159 -10.66 -4.19 3.54
CA ILE A 159 -11.94 -4.72 4.00
C ILE A 159 -11.85 -5.09 5.48
N ARG A 160 -10.78 -5.74 5.93
CA ARG A 160 -10.56 -6.04 7.36
C ARG A 160 -10.41 -4.78 8.21
N LYS A 161 -9.83 -3.70 7.67
CA LYS A 161 -9.74 -2.40 8.37
C LYS A 161 -11.11 -1.73 8.49
N THR A 162 -11.96 -1.85 7.48
CA THR A 162 -13.30 -1.21 7.44
C THR A 162 -14.34 -2.00 8.23
N TYR A 163 -14.23 -3.33 8.22
CA TYR A 163 -15.12 -4.27 8.93
C TYR A 163 -14.31 -5.13 9.91
N PRO A 164 -13.77 -4.52 10.99
CA PRO A 164 -12.90 -5.20 11.94
C PRO A 164 -13.62 -6.22 12.82
N TRP A 165 -14.95 -6.16 12.94
CA TRP A 165 -15.65 -6.91 13.99
C TRP A 165 -16.34 -8.15 13.48
N ASP A 166 -16.10 -9.26 14.17
CA ASP A 166 -16.87 -10.49 14.02
C ASP A 166 -18.16 -10.47 14.85
N TYR A 167 -19.03 -11.45 14.64
CA TYR A 167 -20.23 -11.66 15.45
C TYR A 167 -19.93 -11.70 16.96
N THR A 168 -18.86 -12.39 17.36
CA THR A 168 -18.44 -12.52 18.76
C THR A 168 -18.02 -11.18 19.34
N GLU A 169 -17.24 -10.40 18.59
CA GLU A 169 -16.79 -9.08 19.00
C GLU A 169 -17.93 -8.07 19.10
N LEU A 170 -18.81 -8.04 18.10
CA LEU A 170 -19.99 -7.18 18.10
C LEU A 170 -20.83 -7.48 19.35
N THR A 171 -21.14 -8.74 19.59
CA THR A 171 -21.94 -9.17 20.74
C THR A 171 -21.27 -8.78 22.08
N LYS A 172 -19.95 -8.93 22.18
CA LYS A 172 -19.18 -8.52 23.38
C LYS A 172 -19.23 -7.01 23.60
N ARG A 173 -19.11 -6.20 22.54
CA ARG A 173 -19.19 -4.73 22.62
C ARG A 173 -20.60 -4.25 22.99
N LEU A 174 -21.65 -4.81 22.38
CA LEU A 174 -23.04 -4.46 22.70
C LEU A 174 -23.38 -4.82 24.16
N ARG A 175 -22.94 -5.99 24.65
CA ARG A 175 -23.10 -6.40 26.05
C ARG A 175 -22.40 -5.47 27.04
N LYS A 176 -21.24 -4.90 26.66
CA LYS A 176 -20.53 -3.92 27.51
C LYS A 176 -21.22 -2.55 27.51
N ARG A 177 -21.83 -2.15 26.38
CA ARG A 177 -22.36 -0.80 26.16
C ARG A 177 -23.78 -0.58 26.70
N TYR A 178 -24.63 -1.60 26.69
CA TYR A 178 -26.04 -1.44 27.09
C TYR A 178 -26.37 -2.23 28.35
N ILE A 179 -27.25 -1.69 29.18
CA ILE A 179 -27.71 -2.33 30.43
C ILE A 179 -28.72 -3.43 30.13
N ASN A 180 -29.60 -3.20 29.16
CA ASN A 180 -30.71 -4.09 28.82
C ASN A 180 -30.38 -5.08 27.70
N PHE A 181 -29.11 -5.23 27.33
CA PHE A 181 -28.73 -6.12 26.24
C PHE A 181 -28.86 -7.60 26.63
N LYS A 182 -29.70 -8.33 25.90
CA LYS A 182 -29.85 -9.78 25.97
C LYS A 182 -29.76 -10.37 24.56
N LEU A 183 -29.14 -11.55 24.43
CA LEU A 183 -29.20 -12.32 23.18
C LEU A 183 -30.59 -12.94 23.06
N THR A 184 -31.53 -12.14 22.55
CA THR A 184 -32.92 -12.55 22.31
C THR A 184 -33.21 -12.46 20.81
N ASP A 185 -34.32 -13.04 20.36
CA ASP A 185 -34.76 -12.98 18.96
C ASP A 185 -34.85 -11.55 18.43
N THR A 186 -35.09 -10.57 19.29
CA THR A 186 -35.06 -9.13 18.96
C THR A 186 -33.68 -8.67 18.47
N TYR A 187 -32.59 -9.06 19.15
CA TYR A 187 -31.22 -8.78 18.72
C TYR A 187 -30.93 -9.45 17.37
N HIS A 188 -31.33 -10.71 17.21
CA HIS A 188 -31.12 -11.45 15.97
C HIS A 188 -31.93 -10.86 14.81
N GLY A 189 -33.15 -10.36 15.06
CA GLY A 189 -34.00 -9.69 14.08
C GLY A 189 -33.39 -8.37 13.59
N ILE A 190 -32.99 -7.49 14.52
CA ILE A 190 -32.34 -6.21 14.20
C ILE A 190 -31.04 -6.46 13.42
N ARG A 191 -30.21 -7.41 13.87
CA ARG A 191 -28.96 -7.74 13.18
C ARG A 191 -29.22 -8.25 11.76
N LYS A 192 -30.15 -9.21 11.58
CA LYS A 192 -30.48 -9.76 10.25
C LYS A 192 -30.97 -8.67 9.28
N ALA A 193 -31.73 -7.69 9.76
CA ALA A 193 -32.16 -6.55 8.95
C ALA A 193 -30.96 -5.68 8.50
N LEU A 194 -29.96 -5.50 9.36
CA LEU A 194 -28.76 -4.71 9.08
C LEU A 194 -27.70 -5.47 8.25
N VAL A 195 -27.76 -6.80 8.19
CA VAL A 195 -26.82 -7.63 7.39
C VAL A 195 -26.97 -7.38 5.90
N SER A 196 -28.19 -7.04 5.43
CA SER A 196 -28.44 -6.77 4.02
C SER A 196 -27.83 -5.46 3.52
N ASN A 197 -27.47 -4.54 4.41
CA ASN A 197 -26.93 -3.24 4.04
C ASN A 197 -25.38 -3.27 4.04
N PRO A 198 -24.74 -3.03 2.88
CA PRO A 198 -23.28 -3.08 2.76
C PRO A 198 -22.57 -2.02 3.62
N ALA A 199 -23.25 -0.95 4.05
CA ALA A 199 -22.66 0.05 4.94
C ALA A 199 -22.37 -0.48 6.36
N PHE A 200 -23.10 -1.52 6.79
CA PHE A 200 -23.03 -2.04 8.16
C PHE A 200 -22.42 -3.45 8.23
N CYS A 201 -22.61 -4.26 7.20
CA CYS A 201 -22.19 -5.65 7.20
C CYS A 201 -21.64 -6.07 5.84
N ARG A 202 -20.60 -6.90 5.86
CA ARG A 202 -20.10 -7.58 4.67
C ARG A 202 -19.97 -9.07 4.95
N SER A 203 -20.70 -9.87 4.19
CA SER A 203 -20.57 -11.33 4.19
C SER A 203 -19.36 -11.75 3.35
N ARG A 204 -18.48 -12.57 3.93
CA ARG A 204 -17.40 -13.24 3.23
C ARG A 204 -17.75 -14.72 3.07
N PHE A 205 -17.77 -15.18 1.85
CA PHE A 205 -17.88 -16.60 1.53
C PHE A 205 -16.51 -17.26 1.61
N LEU A 206 -16.45 -18.53 2.07
CA LEU A 206 -15.22 -19.33 2.06
C LEU A 206 -14.70 -19.49 0.63
N ASP A 207 -15.61 -19.75 -0.32
CA ASP A 207 -15.32 -19.83 -1.75
C ASP A 207 -16.08 -18.73 -2.51
N PRO A 208 -15.39 -17.74 -3.13
CA PRO A 208 -16.02 -16.63 -3.83
C PRO A 208 -16.89 -17.03 -5.03
N GLY A 209 -16.63 -18.20 -5.64
CA GLY A 209 -17.37 -18.73 -6.78
C GLY A 209 -18.59 -19.57 -6.40
N ASN A 210 -18.81 -19.84 -5.11
CA ASN A 210 -19.92 -20.67 -4.64
C ASN A 210 -20.76 -19.93 -3.58
N PRO A 211 -21.95 -19.39 -3.93
CA PRO A 211 -22.82 -18.68 -3.00
C PRO A 211 -23.43 -19.57 -1.90
N LYS A 212 -23.25 -20.90 -1.98
CA LYS A 212 -23.66 -21.86 -0.94
C LYS A 212 -22.53 -22.22 0.03
N SER A 213 -21.32 -21.71 -0.17
CA SER A 213 -20.20 -21.98 0.73
C SER A 213 -20.45 -21.37 2.12
N PRO A 214 -19.85 -21.94 3.19
CA PRO A 214 -19.91 -21.34 4.51
C PRO A 214 -19.48 -19.88 4.47
N LYS A 215 -20.29 -19.00 5.06
CA LYS A 215 -20.03 -17.56 5.08
C LYS A 215 -19.77 -17.07 6.50
N LYS A 216 -18.94 -16.04 6.60
CA LYS A 216 -18.67 -15.29 7.84
C LYS A 216 -18.98 -13.82 7.61
N ASP A 217 -19.77 -13.25 8.53
CA ASP A 217 -20.20 -11.85 8.45
C ASP A 217 -19.27 -10.96 9.28
N PHE A 218 -18.78 -9.90 8.66
CA PHE A 218 -17.96 -8.86 9.29
C PHE A 218 -18.75 -7.56 9.40
N TYR A 219 -18.62 -6.88 10.54
CA TYR A 219 -19.43 -5.73 10.90
C TYR A 219 -18.58 -4.45 10.98
N ASN A 220 -19.17 -3.37 10.48
CA ASN A 220 -18.62 -2.03 10.58
C ASN A 220 -18.96 -1.43 11.96
N PRO A 221 -18.05 -0.70 12.62
CA PRO A 221 -18.33 0.00 13.86
C PRO A 221 -19.57 0.88 13.91
N ASN A 222 -19.96 1.44 12.76
CA ASN A 222 -21.14 2.28 12.61
C ASN A 222 -22.46 1.55 12.92
N ILE A 223 -22.47 0.21 12.89
CA ILE A 223 -23.66 -0.58 13.22
C ILE A 223 -24.16 -0.31 14.65
N ILE A 224 -23.30 0.15 15.55
CA ILE A 224 -23.71 0.48 16.92
C ILE A 224 -24.72 1.62 16.95
N ASN A 225 -24.65 2.58 16.03
CA ASN A 225 -25.60 3.70 16.00
C ASN A 225 -27.04 3.25 15.72
N GLU A 226 -27.20 2.15 14.98
CA GLU A 226 -28.52 1.53 14.77
C GLU A 226 -28.99 0.79 16.02
N PHE A 227 -28.07 0.11 16.74
CA PHE A 227 -28.39 -0.52 18.01
C PHE A 227 -28.70 0.49 19.13
N ASP A 228 -28.10 1.68 19.11
CA ASP A 228 -28.35 2.75 20.07
C ASP A 228 -29.82 3.20 20.06
N LYS A 229 -30.54 3.02 18.94
CA LYS A 229 -31.98 3.37 18.82
C LYS A 229 -32.89 2.38 19.55
N HIS A 230 -32.43 1.16 19.79
CA HIS A 230 -33.23 0.07 20.34
C HIS A 230 -32.84 -0.33 21.78
N TYR A 231 -31.66 0.07 22.25
CA TYR A 231 -31.13 -0.31 23.54
C TYR A 231 -30.73 0.89 24.39
N THR A 232 -30.83 0.75 25.72
CA THR A 232 -30.52 1.82 26.67
C THR A 232 -29.04 1.76 27.05
N LYS A 233 -28.34 2.87 26.83
CA LYS A 233 -26.92 3.01 27.13
C LYS A 233 -26.66 2.86 28.62
N LYS A 234 -25.53 2.26 28.97
CA LYS A 234 -25.04 2.25 30.33
C LYS A 234 -24.42 3.62 30.63
N ASP A 235 -25.10 4.41 31.47
CA ASP A 235 -24.56 5.69 31.93
C ASP A 235 -23.21 5.46 32.59
N THR A 236 -22.17 6.01 31.97
CA THR A 236 -20.81 6.06 32.52
C THR A 236 -20.62 7.45 33.12
N SER A 237 -21.41 7.76 34.15
CA SER A 237 -21.32 8.98 34.94
C SER A 237 -21.25 8.69 36.44
N ILE A 238 -20.82 7.48 36.83
CA ILE A 238 -20.41 7.16 38.20
C ILE A 238 -19.16 6.28 38.16
N ALA A 239 -18.00 6.92 38.21
CA ALA A 239 -16.75 6.42 38.80
C ALA A 239 -15.76 7.59 38.82
N ILE A 240 -15.80 8.36 39.92
CA ILE A 240 -14.68 9.13 40.45
C ILE A 240 -13.75 8.14 41.15
#